data_AF-W6TYX9-F1
#
_entry.id   AF-W6TYX9-F1
#
_cell.length_a   1.000
_cell.length_b   1.000
_cell.length_c   1.000
_cell.angle_alpha   90.00
_cell.angle_beta   90.00
_cell.angle_gamma   90.00
#
_symmetry.space_group_name_H-M   'P 1'
#
loop_
_entity.id
_entity.type
_entity.pdbx_description
1 polymer ?
#
loop_
_entity_poly.entity_id
_entity_poly.type
_entity_poly.pdbx_seq_one_letter_code
_entity_poly.pdbx_strand_id
1 'polypeptide(L)'
;MKSNIMVQYFTERGPTYNEVIETVKRKYGKNARVMTYKTISHGGIFGLFSRDWIEVSGYVRYDIGQQQINVEEEKRKILQSIKKKRLLQLKM
;
A
#
# COMPACT_ATOMS: atom_id res chain seq x y z
N MET A 1 22.67 9.21 -9.08
CA MET A 1 21.23 9.07 -9.44
C MET A 1 20.41 9.71 -8.34
N LYS A 2 19.54 10.69 -8.66
CA LYS A 2 18.60 11.24 -7.66
C LYS A 2 17.47 10.23 -7.45
N SER A 3 17.37 9.66 -6.25
CA SER A 3 16.22 8.84 -5.84
C SER A 3 15.00 9.75 -5.80
N ASN A 4 14.05 9.54 -6.72
CA ASN A 4 12.82 10.30 -6.74
C ASN A 4 11.87 9.62 -5.74
N ILE A 5 11.66 10.26 -4.59
CA ILE A 5 10.85 9.73 -3.48
C ILE A 5 9.51 10.43 -3.51
N MET A 6 8.43 9.66 -3.66
CA MET A 6 7.07 10.16 -3.48
C MET A 6 6.59 9.80 -2.08
N VAL A 7 6.06 10.77 -1.35
CA VAL A 7 5.47 10.57 -0.03
C VAL A 7 3.96 10.71 -0.14
N GLN A 8 3.22 9.73 0.36
CA GLN A 8 1.76 9.77 0.44
C GLN A 8 1.32 9.72 1.89
N TYR A 9 0.52 10.68 2.34
CA TYR A 9 -0.06 10.67 3.68
C TYR A 9 -1.35 9.84 3.71
N PHE A 10 -1.63 9.22 4.86
CA PHE A 10 -2.86 8.47 5.08
C PHE A 10 -3.44 8.74 6.47
N THR A 11 -4.75 8.52 6.56
CA THR A 11 -5.50 8.43 7.82
C THR A 11 -6.43 7.23 7.70
N GLU A 12 -6.28 6.26 8.59
CA GLU A 12 -7.10 5.05 8.65
C GLU A 12 -7.81 4.99 10.01
N ARG A 13 -9.00 4.42 10.01
CA ARG A 13 -9.86 4.33 11.20
C ARG A 13 -10.40 2.92 11.36
N GLY A 14 -10.61 2.51 12.60
CA GLY A 14 -11.15 1.19 12.92
C GLY A 14 -11.52 1.07 14.40
N PRO A 15 -12.18 -0.02 14.80
CA PRO A 15 -12.66 -0.19 16.17
C PRO A 15 -11.53 -0.48 17.16
N THR A 16 -10.40 -1.05 16.72
CA THR A 16 -9.24 -1.36 17.57
C THR A 16 -7.93 -0.97 16.89
N TYR A 17 -6.89 -0.75 17.69
CA TYR A 17 -5.55 -0.44 17.16
C TYR A 17 -5.03 -1.54 16.22
N ASN A 18 -5.21 -2.81 16.61
CA ASN A 18 -4.72 -3.95 15.84
C ASN A 18 -5.36 -4.02 14.45
N GLU A 19 -6.68 -3.82 14.35
CA GLU A 19 -7.39 -3.83 13.06
C GLU A 19 -6.95 -2.69 12.14
N VAL A 20 -6.71 -1.50 12.70
CA VAL A 20 -6.22 -0.35 11.92
C VAL A 20 -4.81 -0.62 11.43
N ILE A 21 -3.93 -1.14 12.28
CA ILE A 21 -2.55 -1.47 11.88
C ILE A 21 -2.50 -2.60 10.86
N GLU A 22 -3.33 -3.63 10.98
CA GLU A 22 -3.44 -4.67 9.96
C GLU A 22 -3.92 -4.10 8.63
N THR A 23 -4.87 -3.17 8.66
CA THR A 23 -5.35 -2.48 7.46
C THR A 23 -4.24 -1.62 6.84
N VAL A 24 -3.48 -0.87 7.64
CA VAL A 24 -2.32 -0.09 7.18
C VAL A 24 -1.26 -1.00 6.56
N LYS A 25 -0.91 -2.12 7.21
CA LYS A 25 0.04 -3.11 6.68
C LYS A 25 -0.44 -3.72 5.37
N ARG A 26 -1.73 -4.07 5.27
CA ARG A 26 -2.33 -4.66 4.07
C ARG A 26 -2.37 -3.66 2.90
N LYS A 27 -2.73 -2.41 3.15
CA LYS A 27 -2.86 -1.36 2.10
C LYS A 27 -1.52 -0.83 1.63
N TYR A 28 -0.59 -0.60 2.54
CA TYR A 28 0.62 0.19 2.26
C TYR A 28 1.93 -0.59 2.45
N GLY A 29 1.85 -1.80 3.00
CA GLY A 29 2.99 -2.68 3.18
C GLY A 29 4.04 -2.14 4.15
N LYS A 30 5.27 -2.64 3.98
CA LYS A 30 6.43 -2.33 4.84
C LYS A 30 6.91 -0.87 4.78
N ASN A 31 6.46 -0.10 3.78
CA ASN A 31 6.90 1.28 3.55
C ASN A 31 6.05 2.31 4.30
N ALA A 32 4.99 1.88 4.99
CA ALA A 32 4.15 2.74 5.81
C ALA A 32 4.82 3.04 7.15
N ARG A 33 4.71 4.30 7.58
CA ARG A 33 5.16 4.76 8.87
C ARG A 33 4.05 5.52 9.56
N VAL A 34 3.65 5.02 10.71
CA VAL A 34 2.66 5.66 11.58
C VAL A 34 3.30 6.87 12.26
N MET A 35 2.61 8.00 12.26
CA MET A 35 3.01 9.21 12.97
C MET A 35 2.19 9.42 14.23
N THR A 36 0.87 9.29 14.12
CA THR A 36 -0.04 9.60 15.22
C THR A 36 -1.11 8.54 15.37
N TYR A 37 -1.50 8.35 16.63
CA TYR A 37 -2.57 7.46 17.07
C TYR A 37 -3.42 8.25 18.07
N LYS A 38 -4.75 8.21 17.90
CA LYS A 38 -5.68 8.76 18.88
C LYS A 38 -7.00 8.00 18.87
N THR A 39 -7.67 8.00 20.01
CA THR A 39 -9.06 7.56 20.11
C THR A 39 -9.97 8.71 19.69
N ILE A 40 -10.92 8.43 18.80
CA ILE A 40 -11.97 9.36 18.39
C ILE A 40 -13.33 8.74 18.73
N SER A 41 -14.23 9.54 19.30
CA SER A 41 -15.61 9.11 19.48
C SER A 41 -16.33 9.21 18.13
N HIS A 42 -16.89 8.10 17.66
CA HIS A 42 -17.57 8.00 16.37
C HIS A 42 -19.07 7.78 16.59
N GLY A 43 -19.88 8.69 16.04
CA GLY A 43 -21.33 8.58 16.00
C GLY A 43 -22.06 9.17 17.21
N GLY A 44 -23.35 8.79 17.29
CA GLY A 44 -24.31 9.22 18.30
C GLY A 44 -25.09 10.48 17.92
N ILE A 45 -26.39 10.49 18.24
CA ILE A 45 -27.21 11.71 18.21
C ILE A 45 -27.12 12.30 19.62
N PHE A 46 -26.68 13.55 19.75
CA PHE A 46 -26.50 14.23 21.04
C PHE A 46 -25.59 13.48 22.05
N GLY A 47 -24.64 12.67 21.58
CA GLY A 47 -23.70 11.91 22.43
C GLY A 47 -24.22 10.55 22.93
N LEU A 48 -25.49 10.22 22.67
CA LEU A 48 -26.04 8.88 22.95
C LEU A 48 -25.57 7.90 21.86
N PHE A 49 -25.09 6.72 22.26
CA PHE A 49 -24.55 5.68 21.38
C PHE A 49 -23.23 6.03 20.66
N SER A 50 -22.41 6.93 21.23
CA SER A 50 -21.05 7.11 20.75
C SER A 50 -20.23 5.83 20.96
N ARG A 51 -19.52 5.41 19.92
CA ARG A 51 -18.59 4.28 20.00
C ARG A 51 -17.18 4.79 19.75
N ASP A 52 -16.25 4.37 20.58
CA ASP A 52 -14.86 4.76 20.40
C ASP A 52 -14.24 4.01 19.22
N TRP A 53 -13.49 4.76 18.43
CA TRP A 53 -12.71 4.28 17.29
C TRP A 53 -11.28 4.75 17.45
N ILE A 54 -10.38 3.99 16.85
CA ILE A 54 -8.98 4.37 16.71
C ILE A 54 -8.80 5.05 15.36
N GLU A 55 -8.16 6.22 15.37
CA GLU A 55 -7.62 6.89 14.18
C GLU A 55 -6.09 6.79 14.21
N VAL A 56 -5.52 6.28 13.12
CA VAL A 56 -4.08 6.24 12.88
C VAL A 56 -3.78 7.03 11.63
N SER A 57 -2.82 7.93 11.70
CA SER A 57 -2.32 8.65 10.53
C SER A 57 -0.81 8.57 10.41
N GLY A 58 -0.33 8.69 9.18
CA GLY A 58 1.06 8.46 8.84
C GLY A 58 1.34 8.75 7.38
N TYR A 59 2.46 8.21 6.90
CA TYR A 59 2.86 8.34 5.50
C TYR A 59 3.46 7.05 4.95
N VAL A 60 3.46 6.94 3.63
CA VAL A 60 4.11 5.88 2.86
C VAL A 60 5.18 6.52 1.98
N ARG A 61 6.38 5.94 1.97
CA ARG A 61 7.46 6.35 1.06
C ARG A 61 7.52 5.38 -0.12
N TYR A 62 7.35 5.90 -1.32
CA TYR A 62 7.54 5.16 -2.56
C TYR A 62 8.85 5.59 -3.20
N ASP A 63 9.76 4.63 -3.37
CA ASP A 63 10.91 4.80 -4.27
C ASP A 63 10.44 4.51 -5.69
N ILE A 64 10.15 5.59 -6.42
CA ILE A 64 9.59 5.53 -7.76
C ILE A 64 10.60 4.89 -8.73
N GLY A 65 11.90 5.02 -8.43
CA GLY A 65 12.98 4.44 -9.23
C GLY A 65 12.99 2.92 -9.16
N GLN A 66 12.88 2.34 -7.96
CA GLN A 66 12.86 0.87 -7.79
C GLN A 66 11.60 0.23 -8.38
N GLN A 67 10.44 0.90 -8.28
CA GLN A 67 9.19 0.39 -8.82
C GLN A 67 9.18 0.32 -10.36
N GLN A 68 9.70 1.35 -11.05
CA GLN A 68 9.84 1.30 -12.50
C GLN A 68 10.80 0.20 -12.97
N ILE A 69 11.93 0.02 -12.28
CA ILE A 69 12.90 -1.02 -12.61
C ILE A 69 12.27 -2.42 -12.51
N ASN A 70 11.51 -2.69 -11.45
CA ASN A 70 10.85 -3.99 -11.27
C ASN A 70 9.81 -4.27 -12.38
N VAL A 71 8.96 -3.28 -12.69
CA VAL A 71 7.94 -3.41 -13.74
C VAL A 71 8.56 -3.66 -15.12
N GLU A 72 9.66 -3.00 -15.45
CA GLU A 72 10.36 -3.18 -16.73
C GLU A 72 10.98 -4.58 -16.83
N GLU A 73 11.54 -5.08 -15.73
CA GLU A 73 12.15 -6.41 -15.68
C GLU A 73 11.11 -7.53 -15.80
N GLU A 74 9.96 -7.39 -15.15
CA GLU A 74 8.84 -8.34 -15.30
C GLU A 74 8.29 -8.36 -16.74
N LYS A 75 8.11 -7.18 -17.36
CA LYS A 75 7.71 -7.08 -18.78
C LYS A 75 8.69 -7.79 -19.69
N ARG A 76 10.00 -7.62 -19.45
CA ARG A 76 11.06 -8.28 -20.24
C ARG A 76 10.99 -9.81 -20.12
N LYS A 77 10.77 -10.35 -18.91
CA LYS A 77 10.61 -11.80 -18.69
C LYS A 77 9.39 -12.35 -19.43
N ILE A 78 8.25 -11.65 -19.37
CA ILE A 78 7.02 -12.04 -20.09
C ILE A 78 7.25 -12.03 -21.60
N LEU A 79 7.87 -10.98 -22.15
CA LEU A 79 8.20 -10.88 -23.58
C LEU A 79 9.12 -12.00 -24.05
N GLN A 80 10.13 -12.36 -23.25
CA GLN A 80 11.03 -13.48 -23.56
C GLN A 80 10.30 -14.83 -23.55
N SER A 81 9.41 -15.04 -22.59
CA SER A 81 8.57 -16.24 -22.52
C SER A 81 7.68 -16.38 -23.76
N ILE A 82 7.03 -15.29 -24.19
CA ILE A 82 6.17 -15.27 -25.38
C ILE A 82 6.99 -15.55 -26.64
N LYS A 83 8.16 -14.90 -26.81
CA LYS A 83 9.05 -15.15 -27.95
C LYS A 83 9.50 -16.61 -28.01
N LYS A 84 9.90 -17.19 -26.88
CA LYS A 84 10.32 -18.60 -26.79
C LYS A 84 9.18 -19.55 -27.17
N LYS A 85 7.96 -19.29 -26.68
CA LYS A 85 6.77 -20.10 -27.01
C LYS A 85 6.43 -20.04 -28.50
N ARG A 86 6.48 -18.87 -29.12
CA ARG A 86 6.25 -18.69 -30.56
C ARG A 86 7.30 -19.42 -31.41
N LEU A 87 8.55 -19.40 -30.98
CA LEU A 87 9.66 -20.05 -31.69
C LEU A 87 9.57 -21.59 -31.65
N LEU A 88 9.00 -22.15 -30.57
CA LEU A 88 8.68 -23.57 -30.49
C LEU A 88 7.52 -23.96 -31.44
N GLN A 89 6.49 -23.12 -31.55
CA GLN A 89 5.35 -23.38 -32.44
C GLN A 89 5.72 -23.34 -33.92
N LEU A 90 6.73 -22.54 -34.31
CA LEU A 90 7.22 -22.45 -35.68
C LEU A 90 8.23 -23.56 -36.05
N LYS A 91 8.71 -24.33 -35.06
CA LYS A 91 9.65 -25.45 -35.25
C LYS A 91 8.96 -26.82 -35.24
N MET A 92 7.66 -26.87 -34.91
CA MET A 92 6.77 -28.02 -35.14
C MET A 92 6.14 -27.91 -36.52
#